data_AF-A0A8E0V569-F1
#
_entry.id   AF-A0A8E0V569-F1
#
_cell.length_a   1.000
_cell.length_b   1.000
_cell.length_c   1.000
_cell.angle_alpha   90.00
_cell.angle_beta   90.00
_cell.angle_gamma   90.00
#
_symmetry.space_group_name_H-M   'P 1'
#
loop_
_entity.id
_entity.type
_entity.pdbx_description
1 polymer ?
#
loop_
_entity_poly.entity_id
_entity_poly.type
_entity_poly.pdbx_seq_one_letter_code
_entity_poly.pdbx_strand_id
1 'polypeptide(L)'
;MSSGLKDNQVLALMGMGREALSKELQQKKRAENNQLKRACLEELQHEASEDAWYNLKLLRTLLGGFYIADTNNDGRLETSELLKTLKNKDEESYQVMRNFVEACDVGKDQKLNLAEFFILGVLRGFRKVEQAGASDS
;
A
#
# COMPACT_ATOMS: atom_id res chain seq x y z
N MET A 1 6.57 -26.07 11.62
CA MET A 1 5.90 -26.94 10.63
C MET A 1 5.10 -26.05 9.67
N SER A 2 5.66 -25.65 8.52
CA SER A 2 4.98 -24.77 7.55
C SER A 2 5.63 -24.86 6.14
N SER A 3 6.00 -26.05 5.68
CA SER A 3 6.48 -26.22 4.28
C SER A 3 5.42 -26.82 3.35
N GLY A 4 4.52 -27.67 3.84
CA GLY A 4 3.56 -28.40 2.99
C GLY A 4 2.49 -27.57 2.27
N LEU A 5 2.23 -26.32 2.68
CA LEU A 5 1.25 -25.46 1.99
C LEU A 5 1.79 -24.86 0.69
N LYS A 6 3.11 -24.66 0.58
CA LYS A 6 3.76 -24.12 -0.62
C LYS A 6 3.95 -25.21 -1.68
N ASP A 7 4.26 -26.43 -1.24
CA ASP A 7 4.51 -27.57 -2.13
C ASP A 7 3.24 -28.03 -2.88
N ASN A 8 2.08 -27.98 -2.23
CA ASN A 8 0.79 -28.32 -2.88
C ASN A 8 0.35 -27.31 -3.94
N GLN A 9 0.64 -26.02 -3.77
CA GLN A 9 0.34 -25.00 -4.79
C GLN A 9 1.25 -25.17 -6.01
N VAL A 10 2.52 -25.48 -5.78
CA VAL A 10 3.51 -25.72 -6.83
C VAL A 10 3.18 -26.99 -7.64
N LEU A 11 2.70 -28.06 -6.98
CA LEU A 11 2.22 -29.28 -7.65
C LEU A 11 0.94 -29.06 -8.46
N ALA A 12 0.00 -28.25 -7.97
CA ALA A 12 -1.20 -27.88 -8.73
C ALA A 12 -0.85 -27.05 -9.99
N LEU A 13 0.10 -26.11 -9.85
CA LEU A 13 0.65 -25.30 -10.94
C LEU A 13 1.34 -26.12 -12.04
N MET A 14 2.02 -27.22 -11.67
CA MET A 14 2.68 -28.10 -12.63
C MET A 14 1.73 -29.00 -13.44
N GLY A 15 0.50 -29.21 -12.96
CA GLY A 15 -0.53 -30.01 -13.65
C GLY A 15 -1.50 -29.21 -14.53
N MET A 16 -1.48 -27.88 -14.44
CA MET A 16 -2.42 -27.00 -15.13
C MET A 16 -1.86 -26.54 -16.49
N GLY A 17 -2.63 -26.75 -17.55
CA GLY A 17 -2.29 -26.21 -18.88
C GLY A 17 -2.20 -24.67 -18.87
N ARG A 18 -1.47 -24.09 -19.82
CA ARG A 18 -1.17 -22.64 -19.92
C ARG A 18 -2.40 -21.74 -19.79
N GLU A 19 -3.54 -22.18 -20.34
CA GLU A 19 -4.81 -21.44 -20.26
C GLU A 19 -5.42 -21.46 -18.86
N ALA A 20 -5.36 -22.59 -18.17
CA ALA A 20 -5.87 -22.73 -16.81
C ALA A 20 -5.04 -21.88 -15.84
N LEU A 21 -3.72 -21.89 -15.98
CA LEU A 21 -2.81 -21.03 -15.23
C LEU A 21 -3.09 -19.54 -15.46
N SER A 22 -3.31 -19.13 -16.72
CA SER A 22 -3.66 -17.74 -17.05
C SER A 22 -4.97 -17.30 -16.39
N LYS A 23 -6.00 -18.17 -16.41
CA LYS A 23 -7.28 -17.90 -15.74
C LYS A 23 -7.14 -17.78 -14.23
N GLU A 24 -6.37 -18.65 -13.59
CA GLU A 24 -6.13 -18.61 -12.14
C GLU A 24 -5.39 -17.33 -11.75
N LEU A 25 -4.34 -16.95 -12.48
CA LEU A 25 -3.63 -15.69 -12.26
C LEU A 25 -4.55 -14.46 -12.41
N GLN A 26 -5.44 -14.47 -13.41
CA GLN A 26 -6.42 -13.40 -13.57
C GLN A 26 -7.43 -13.36 -12.42
N GLN A 27 -7.90 -14.51 -11.94
CA GLN A 27 -8.80 -14.58 -10.80
C GLN A 27 -8.14 -14.04 -9.53
N LYS A 28 -6.88 -14.43 -9.27
CA LYS A 28 -6.11 -13.91 -8.14
C LYS A 28 -5.94 -12.40 -8.20
N LYS A 29 -5.52 -11.86 -9.36
CA LYS A 29 -5.41 -10.41 -9.58
C LYS A 29 -6.74 -9.68 -9.37
N ARG A 30 -7.86 -10.26 -9.82
CA ARG A 30 -9.20 -9.68 -9.61
C ARG A 30 -9.57 -9.68 -8.13
N ALA A 31 -9.27 -10.76 -7.41
CA ALA A 31 -9.55 -10.84 -5.97
C ALA A 31 -8.75 -9.78 -5.19
N GLU A 32 -7.44 -9.66 -5.47
CA GLU A 32 -6.57 -8.64 -4.90
C GLU A 32 -7.08 -7.22 -5.20
N ASN A 33 -7.39 -6.92 -6.48
CA ASN A 33 -7.95 -5.62 -6.86
C ASN A 33 -9.30 -5.32 -6.18
N ASN A 34 -10.17 -6.32 -6.04
CA ASN A 34 -11.45 -6.14 -5.35
C ASN A 34 -11.25 -5.85 -3.86
N GLN A 35 -10.28 -6.51 -3.22
CA GLN A 35 -9.94 -6.26 -1.83
C GLN A 35 -9.39 -4.85 -1.63
N LEU A 36 -8.42 -4.43 -2.46
CA LEU A 36 -7.88 -3.07 -2.43
C LEU A 36 -8.98 -2.03 -2.66
N LYS A 37 -9.84 -2.24 -3.66
CA LYS A 37 -10.95 -1.34 -3.96
C LYS A 37 -11.88 -1.17 -2.75
N ARG A 38 -12.21 -2.25 -2.05
CA ARG A 38 -13.04 -2.19 -0.84
C ARG A 38 -12.36 -1.37 0.26
N ALA A 39 -11.09 -1.67 0.56
CA ALA A 39 -10.33 -0.95 1.57
C ALA A 39 -10.22 0.55 1.26
N CYS A 40 -10.00 0.92 0.00
CA CYS A 40 -9.97 2.32 -0.41
C CYS A 40 -11.34 2.99 -0.29
N LEU A 41 -12.42 2.31 -0.70
CA LEU A 41 -13.77 2.88 -0.59
C LEU A 41 -14.19 3.06 0.87
N GLU A 42 -13.89 2.09 1.73
CA GLU A 42 -14.11 2.22 3.18
C GLU A 42 -13.36 3.43 3.74
N GLU A 43 -12.11 3.65 3.33
CA GLU A 43 -11.35 4.81 3.77
C GLU A 43 -11.97 6.13 3.28
N LEU A 44 -12.32 6.20 1.99
CA LEU A 44 -12.90 7.39 1.37
C LEU A 44 -14.32 7.72 1.84
N GLN A 45 -15.01 6.77 2.45
CA GLN A 45 -16.35 6.97 3.04
C GLN A 45 -16.30 7.61 4.42
N HIS A 46 -15.14 7.69 5.06
CA HIS A 46 -15.03 8.44 6.30
C HIS A 46 -15.21 9.94 6.02
N GLU A 47 -16.13 10.55 6.77
CA GLU A 47 -16.33 12.00 6.72
C GLU A 47 -15.02 12.69 7.11
N ALA A 48 -14.51 13.51 6.19
CA ALA A 48 -13.45 14.45 6.52
C ALA A 48 -14.03 15.52 7.45
N SER A 49 -13.23 16.01 8.40
CA SER A 49 -13.61 17.19 9.18
C SER A 49 -13.96 18.34 8.21
N GLU A 50 -14.95 19.17 8.54
CA GLU A 50 -15.22 20.38 7.75
C GLU A 50 -13.99 21.30 7.67
N ASP A 51 -13.09 21.21 8.64
CA ASP A 51 -11.82 21.93 8.71
C ASP A 51 -10.67 21.25 7.94
N ALA A 52 -10.89 20.05 7.39
CA ALA A 52 -9.88 19.29 6.65
C ALA A 52 -9.62 19.91 5.27
N TRP A 53 -8.83 20.98 5.24
CA TRP A 53 -8.44 21.65 4.01
C TRP A 53 -7.08 21.18 3.51
N TYR A 54 -7.09 20.36 2.45
CA TYR A 54 -5.87 19.98 1.75
C TYR A 54 -5.52 21.02 0.70
N ASN A 55 -4.41 21.72 0.92
CA ASN A 55 -3.92 22.64 -0.09
C ASN A 55 -3.34 21.89 -1.30
N LEU A 56 -3.55 22.43 -2.50
CA LEU A 56 -3.09 21.82 -3.75
C LEU A 56 -1.57 21.56 -3.76
N LYS A 57 -0.79 22.42 -3.09
CA LYS A 57 0.67 22.26 -3.01
C LYS A 57 1.05 20.98 -2.26
N LEU A 58 0.39 20.68 -1.14
CA LEU A 58 0.60 19.48 -0.35
C LEU A 58 0.26 18.23 -1.18
N LEU A 59 -0.90 18.22 -1.83
CA LEU A 59 -1.32 17.10 -2.70
C LEU A 59 -0.30 16.86 -3.83
N ARG A 60 0.19 17.92 -4.48
CA ARG A 60 1.24 17.82 -5.51
C ARG A 60 2.55 17.31 -4.95
N THR A 61 2.95 17.74 -3.76
CA THR A 61 4.18 17.25 -3.11
C THR A 61 4.08 15.77 -2.77
N LEU A 62 2.94 15.31 -2.25
CA LEU A 62 2.75 13.90 -1.87
C LEU A 62 2.71 13.00 -3.11
N LEU A 63 1.94 13.38 -4.13
CA LEU A 63 1.89 12.64 -5.40
C LEU A 63 3.24 12.67 -6.12
N GLY A 64 3.90 13.83 -6.15
CA GLY A 64 5.25 13.94 -6.71
C GLY A 64 6.27 13.09 -5.95
N GLY A 65 6.16 13.03 -4.62
CA GLY A 65 6.99 12.19 -3.76
C GLY A 65 6.88 10.71 -4.12
N PHE A 66 5.67 10.22 -4.43
CA PHE A 66 5.48 8.85 -4.91
C PHE A 66 6.30 8.57 -6.18
N TYR A 67 6.14 9.41 -7.21
CA TYR A 67 6.84 9.20 -8.48
C TYR A 67 8.36 9.42 -8.40
N ILE A 68 8.83 10.27 -7.47
CA ILE A 68 10.26 10.44 -7.23
C ILE A 68 10.84 9.23 -6.50
N ALA A 69 10.07 8.62 -5.60
CA ALA A 69 10.47 7.43 -4.85
C ALA A 69 10.53 6.18 -5.74
N ASP A 70 9.64 6.06 -6.73
CA ASP A 70 9.57 4.94 -7.69
C ASP A 70 10.79 4.95 -8.64
N THR A 71 11.93 4.49 -8.13
CA THR A 71 13.21 4.58 -8.84
C THR A 71 13.33 3.58 -9.99
N ASN A 72 12.59 2.47 -9.92
CA ASN A 72 12.59 1.43 -10.94
C ASN A 72 11.46 1.62 -11.98
N ASN A 73 10.53 2.56 -11.75
CA ASN A 73 9.37 2.88 -12.59
C ASN A 73 8.40 1.68 -12.76
N ASP A 74 8.27 0.84 -11.74
CA ASP A 74 7.31 -0.28 -11.73
C ASP A 74 5.91 0.13 -11.25
N GLY A 75 5.74 1.40 -10.84
CA GLY A 75 4.49 1.95 -10.35
C GLY A 75 4.15 1.51 -8.93
N ARG A 76 5.11 0.95 -8.19
CA ARG A 76 4.98 0.52 -6.80
C ARG A 76 6.19 0.99 -6.01
N LEU A 77 6.00 1.16 -4.71
CA LEU A 77 7.05 1.59 -3.79
C LEU A 77 7.45 0.47 -2.86
N GLU A 78 8.70 0.05 -2.95
CA GLU A 78 9.31 -0.80 -1.93
C GLU A 78 9.80 0.03 -0.73
N THR A 79 9.94 -0.61 0.44
CA THR A 79 10.55 0.02 1.62
C THR A 79 11.92 0.62 1.30
N SER A 80 12.72 -0.07 0.48
CA SER A 80 14.05 0.39 0.08
C SER A 80 14.01 1.68 -0.75
N GLU A 81 12.96 1.88 -1.55
CA GLU A 81 12.75 3.05 -2.39
C GLU A 81 12.31 4.24 -1.57
N LEU A 82 11.35 4.03 -0.66
CA LEU A 82 10.95 5.03 0.32
C LEU A 82 12.14 5.53 1.14
N LEU A 83 13.00 4.62 1.61
CA LEU A 83 14.19 4.98 2.40
C LEU A 83 15.23 5.79 1.62
N LYS A 84 15.32 5.63 0.29
CA LYS A 84 16.21 6.46 -0.53
C LYS A 84 15.77 7.92 -0.54
N THR A 85 14.47 8.19 -0.35
CA THR A 85 13.95 9.56 -0.30
C THR A 85 14.19 10.27 1.02
N LEU A 86 14.51 9.52 2.09
CA LEU A 86 14.81 10.09 3.39
C LEU A 86 16.24 10.65 3.44
N LYS A 87 16.39 11.81 4.08
CA LYS A 87 17.71 12.41 4.34
C LYS A 87 18.53 11.59 5.33
N ASN A 88 17.87 11.01 6.33
CA ASN A 88 18.48 10.19 7.36
C ASN A 88 18.09 8.73 7.13
N LYS A 89 19.08 7.83 7.21
CA LYS A 89 18.93 6.39 6.96
C LYS A 89 19.37 5.60 8.19
N ASP A 90 18.81 5.97 9.33
CA ASP A 90 19.00 5.24 10.58
C ASP A 90 17.97 4.11 10.72
N GLU A 91 18.21 3.24 11.71
CA GLU A 91 17.36 2.08 11.99
C GLU A 91 15.92 2.48 12.36
N GLU A 92 15.76 3.63 13.03
CA GLU A 92 14.45 4.16 13.38
C GLU A 92 13.66 4.53 12.12
N SER A 93 14.28 5.27 11.19
CA SER A 93 13.66 5.60 9.90
C SER A 93 13.32 4.35 9.09
N TYR A 94 14.18 3.32 9.14
CA TYR A 94 13.90 2.01 8.54
C TYR A 94 12.63 1.38 9.12
N GLN A 95 12.54 1.33 10.44
CA GLN A 95 11.40 0.72 11.13
C GLN A 95 10.11 1.49 10.88
N VAL A 96 10.15 2.82 10.87
CA VAL A 96 8.97 3.65 10.55
C VAL A 96 8.48 3.39 9.14
N MET A 97 9.38 3.38 8.14
CA MET A 97 8.99 3.11 6.74
C MET A 97 8.46 1.70 6.56
N ARG A 98 9.08 0.72 7.22
CA ARG A 98 8.61 -0.67 7.20
C ARG A 98 7.21 -0.79 7.79
N ASN A 99 6.97 -0.20 8.97
CA ASN A 99 5.66 -0.19 9.60
C ASN A 99 4.62 0.51 8.73
N PHE A 100 5.01 1.59 8.03
CA PHE A 100 4.15 2.28 7.09
C PHE A 100 3.74 1.38 5.92
N VAL A 101 4.70 0.68 5.29
CA VAL A 101 4.41 -0.28 4.20
C VAL A 101 3.51 -1.40 4.72
N GLU A 102 3.85 -2.03 5.83
CA GLU A 102 3.07 -3.13 6.41
C GLU A 102 1.63 -2.71 6.78
N ALA A 103 1.41 -1.45 7.17
CA ALA A 103 0.08 -0.93 7.50
C ALA A 103 -0.80 -0.63 6.28
N CYS A 104 -0.20 -0.39 5.11
CA CYS A 104 -0.89 0.07 3.91
C CYS A 104 -0.97 -1.00 2.80
N ASP A 105 -0.09 -1.99 2.84
CA ASP A 105 0.01 -3.10 1.88
C ASP A 105 -1.14 -4.09 2.05
N VAL A 106 -2.25 -3.82 1.37
CA VAL A 106 -3.43 -4.69 1.34
C VAL A 106 -3.17 -5.91 0.47
N GLY A 107 -2.38 -5.75 -0.60
CA GLY A 107 -1.99 -6.83 -1.50
C GLY A 107 -1.06 -7.88 -0.87
N LYS A 108 -0.40 -7.53 0.24
CA LYS A 108 0.63 -8.34 0.92
C LYS A 108 1.81 -8.69 0.02
N ASP A 109 2.17 -7.79 -0.89
CA ASP A 109 3.30 -7.98 -1.81
C ASP A 109 4.56 -7.19 -1.39
N GLN A 110 4.52 -6.55 -0.22
CA GLN A 110 5.56 -5.71 0.36
C GLN A 110 5.87 -4.47 -0.48
N LYS A 111 4.96 -4.09 -1.37
CA LYS A 111 5.05 -2.87 -2.15
C LYS A 111 3.77 -2.06 -1.99
N LEU A 112 3.87 -0.75 -2.20
CA LEU A 112 2.71 0.13 -2.21
C LEU A 112 2.46 0.63 -3.61
N ASN A 113 1.33 0.26 -4.20
CA ASN A 113 0.86 0.98 -5.37
C ASN A 113 0.32 2.38 -4.96
N LEU A 114 0.02 3.22 -5.95
CA LEU A 114 -0.43 4.60 -5.69
C LEU A 114 -1.66 4.70 -4.78
N ALA A 115 -2.63 3.78 -4.91
CA ALA A 115 -3.84 3.79 -4.09
C ALA A 115 -3.53 3.40 -2.63
N GLU A 116 -2.68 2.40 -2.42
CA GLU A 116 -2.22 2.00 -1.09
C GLU A 116 -1.44 3.12 -0.42
N PHE A 117 -0.48 3.71 -1.13
CA PHE A 117 0.31 4.83 -0.63
C PHE A 117 -0.57 6.05 -0.27
N PHE A 118 -1.41 6.48 -1.20
CA PHE A 118 -2.11 7.76 -1.07
C PHE A 118 -3.38 7.65 -0.23
N ILE A 119 -4.24 6.68 -0.51
CA ILE A 119 -5.53 6.57 0.18
C ILE A 119 -5.31 5.92 1.56
N LEU A 120 -4.67 4.75 1.58
CA LEU A 120 -4.53 3.97 2.82
C LEU A 120 -3.38 4.44 3.71
N GLY A 121 -2.37 5.09 3.13
CA GLY A 121 -1.27 5.70 3.88
C GLY A 121 -1.54 7.15 4.24
N VAL A 122 -1.54 8.03 3.24
CA VAL A 122 -1.60 9.48 3.45
C VAL A 122 -2.96 9.93 4.02
N LEU A 123 -4.07 9.66 3.33
CA LEU A 123 -5.39 10.16 3.76
C LEU A 123 -5.80 9.57 5.12
N ARG A 124 -5.63 8.26 5.29
CA ARG A 124 -5.84 7.58 6.57
C ARG A 124 -4.97 8.18 7.68
N GLY A 125 -3.70 8.47 7.39
CA GLY A 125 -2.78 9.08 8.32
C GLY A 125 -3.28 10.43 8.82
N PHE A 126 -3.70 11.31 7.91
CA PHE A 126 -4.26 12.62 8.27
C PHE A 126 -5.50 12.50 9.14
N ARG A 127 -6.46 11.64 8.77
CA ARG A 127 -7.67 11.39 9.58
C ARG A 127 -7.32 10.95 11.01
N LYS A 128 -6.36 10.04 11.18
CA LYS A 128 -5.95 9.57 12.52
C LYS A 128 -5.34 10.68 13.37
N VAL A 129 -4.57 11.58 12.76
CA VAL A 129 -4.01 12.75 13.45
C VAL A 129 -5.12 13.71 13.89
N GLU A 130 -6.10 13.97 13.03
CA GLU A 130 -7.27 14.79 13.36
C GLU A 130 -8.06 14.20 14.54
N GLN A 131 -8.33 12.89 14.51
CA GLN A 131 -9.05 12.19 15.59
C GLN A 131 -8.28 12.22 16.92
N ALA A 132 -6.96 12.06 16.89
CA ALA A 132 -6.13 12.11 18.08
C ALA A 132 -6.10 13.52 18.72
N GLY A 133 -6.03 14.57 17.89
CA GLY A 133 -6.07 15.97 18.35
C GLY A 133 -7.43 16.37 18.95
N ALA A 134 -8.53 15.81 18.45
CA ALA A 134 -9.87 16.06 18.99
C ALA A 134 -10.11 15.41 20.35
N SER A 135 -9.39 14.34 20.70
CA SER A 135 -9.52 13.65 22.00
C SER A 135 -8.71 14.26 23.15
N ASP A 136 -7.79 15.18 22.86
CA ASP A 136 -6.99 15.93 23.85
C ASP A 136 -7.55 17.34 24.12
N SER A 137 -8.72 17.68 23.54
CA SER A 137 -9.43 18.97 23.68
C SER A 137 -10.69 18.83 24.54
#